data_AF-A0A2V6J1X0-F1
#
_entry.id   AF-A0A2V6J1X0-F1
#
_cell.length_a   1.000
_cell.length_b   1.000
_cell.length_c   1.000
_cell.angle_alpha   90.00
_cell.angle_beta   90.00
_cell.angle_gamma   90.00
#
_symmetry.space_group_name_H-M   'P 1'
#
loop_
_entity.id
_entity.type
_entity.pdbx_description
1 polymer ?
#
loop_
_entity_poly.entity_id
_entity_poly.type
_entity_poly.pdbx_seq_one_letter_code
_entity_poly.pdbx_strand_id
1 'polypeptide(L)'
;MLNWLEKQSVPGEHLFVGPADLRRSSWCDTFIYHLMPKLQAGTYFLEMNPLSANRLNSRLAADVGSSDWLLLDRAIDSCREQNRSLEFQSDTPNQVVRENFRLVKQFGPYLIFHRKI
;
A
#
# COMPACT_ATOMS: atom_id res chain seq x y z
N MET A 1 11.02 -9.33 -7.29
CA MET A 1 10.36 -8.53 -6.23
C MET A 1 10.14 -9.35 -4.97
N LEU A 2 9.21 -10.33 -4.96
CA LEU A 2 8.82 -11.08 -3.75
C LEU A 2 10.01 -11.79 -3.06
N ASN A 3 10.84 -12.53 -3.80
CA ASN A 3 12.05 -13.16 -3.25
C ASN A 3 13.03 -12.18 -2.58
N TRP A 4 13.03 -10.91 -2.98
CA TRP A 4 13.86 -9.89 -2.35
C TRP A 4 13.23 -9.44 -1.03
N LEU A 5 11.93 -9.10 -1.05
CA LEU A 5 11.18 -8.72 0.15
C LEU A 5 11.26 -9.81 1.23
N GLU A 6 11.02 -11.06 0.84
CA GLU A 6 11.08 -12.25 1.70
C GLU A 6 12.42 -12.43 2.42
N LYS A 7 13.52 -11.97 1.80
CA LYS A 7 14.86 -12.00 2.40
C LYS A 7 15.15 -10.82 3.32
N GLN A 8 14.46 -9.69 3.13
CA GLN A 8 14.69 -8.48 3.93
C GLN A 8 13.78 -8.42 5.15
N SER A 9 12.59 -8.99 5.06
CA SER A 9 11.60 -8.95 6.12
C SER A 9 11.77 -10.10 7.13
N VAL A 10 11.27 -9.90 8.34
CA VAL A 10 11.24 -10.93 9.40
C VAL A 10 9.80 -11.37 9.73
N PRO A 11 9.62 -12.60 10.27
CA PRO A 11 8.29 -13.08 10.64
C PRO A 11 7.57 -12.13 11.61
N GLY A 12 6.30 -11.85 11.32
CA GLY A 12 5.44 -11.02 12.17
C GLY A 12 5.40 -9.54 11.78
N GLU A 13 6.27 -9.07 10.89
CA GLU A 13 6.17 -7.71 10.34
C GLU A 13 4.89 -7.53 9.52
N HIS A 14 4.37 -6.30 9.54
CA HIS A 14 3.15 -5.95 8.83
C HIS A 14 3.45 -5.43 7.42
N LEU A 15 2.74 -5.95 6.42
CA LEU A 15 2.81 -5.53 5.03
C LEU A 15 1.54 -4.79 4.61
N PHE A 16 1.69 -3.60 4.06
CA PHE A 16 0.62 -2.93 3.31
C PHE A 16 0.84 -3.14 1.81
N VAL A 17 -0.21 -3.56 1.09
CA VAL A 17 -0.23 -3.66 -0.38
C VAL A 17 -1.33 -2.74 -0.90
N GLY A 18 -1.00 -1.86 -1.85
CA GLY A 18 -1.99 -0.95 -2.41
C GLY A 18 -1.47 -0.14 -3.60
N PRO A 19 -2.23 0.85 -4.07
CA PRO A 19 -1.81 1.71 -5.16
C PRO A 19 -0.75 2.72 -4.69
N ALA A 20 0.02 3.27 -5.64
CA ALA A 20 1.04 4.28 -5.35
C ALA A 20 0.45 5.62 -4.89
N ASP A 21 -0.74 5.99 -5.35
CA ASP A 21 -1.49 7.14 -4.84
C ASP A 21 -2.71 6.69 -4.04
N LEU A 22 -2.58 6.72 -2.71
CA LEU A 22 -3.61 6.24 -1.77
C LEU A 22 -4.82 7.16 -1.66
N ARG A 23 -4.80 8.33 -2.32
CA ARG A 23 -6.00 9.16 -2.49
C ARG A 23 -6.98 8.49 -3.45
N ARG A 24 -6.48 7.63 -4.33
CA ARG A 24 -7.27 6.87 -5.29
C ARG A 24 -7.45 5.44 -4.80
N SER A 25 -8.46 4.80 -5.34
CA SER A 25 -8.87 3.46 -4.95
C SER A 25 -8.78 2.54 -6.16
N SER A 26 -7.61 2.52 -6.77
CA SER A 26 -7.29 1.70 -7.93
C SER A 26 -6.91 0.27 -7.50
N TRP A 27 -6.55 -0.55 -8.48
CA TRP A 27 -6.08 -1.93 -8.35
C TRP A 27 -5.10 -2.13 -7.19
N CYS A 28 -5.29 -3.26 -6.49
CA CYS A 28 -4.43 -3.72 -5.40
C CYS A 28 -4.08 -5.19 -5.64
N ASP A 29 -2.79 -5.53 -5.61
CA ASP A 29 -2.31 -6.90 -5.80
C ASP A 29 -2.46 -7.75 -4.52
N THR A 30 -3.69 -7.92 -4.05
CA THR A 30 -4.03 -8.55 -2.76
C THR A 30 -3.52 -9.99 -2.64
N PHE A 31 -3.33 -10.68 -3.76
CA PHE A 31 -2.75 -12.03 -3.80
C PHE A 31 -1.33 -12.08 -3.21
N ILE A 32 -0.61 -10.95 -3.14
CA ILE A 32 0.72 -10.87 -2.51
C ILE A 32 0.66 -11.29 -1.04
N TYR A 33 -0.44 -11.01 -0.33
CA TYR A 33 -0.61 -11.47 1.05
C TYR A 33 -0.55 -12.99 1.18
N HIS A 34 -1.08 -13.72 0.21
CA HIS A 34 -1.01 -15.18 0.18
C HIS A 34 0.41 -15.67 -0.13
N LEU A 35 1.17 -14.93 -0.94
CA LEU A 35 2.52 -15.30 -1.35
C LEU A 35 3.61 -14.93 -0.34
N MET A 36 3.28 -14.14 0.70
CA MET A 36 4.21 -13.65 1.72
C MET A 36 3.80 -14.12 3.13
N PRO A 37 3.73 -15.43 3.41
CA PRO A 37 3.11 -15.98 4.62
C PRO A 37 3.82 -15.62 5.94
N LYS A 38 5.04 -15.08 5.88
CA LYS A 38 5.75 -14.59 7.06
C LYS A 38 5.25 -13.21 7.52
N LEU A 39 4.60 -12.47 6.65
CA LEU A 39 4.12 -11.11 6.91
C LEU A 39 2.64 -11.11 7.23
N GLN A 40 2.26 -10.27 8.19
CA GLN A 40 0.87 -10.05 8.53
C GLN A 40 0.29 -8.95 7.64
N ALA A 41 -1.00 -9.00 7.33
CA ALA A 41 -1.65 -7.91 6.63
C ALA A 41 -1.65 -6.65 7.51
N GLY A 42 -1.01 -5.58 7.05
CA GLY A 42 -0.91 -4.29 7.74
C GLY A 42 -2.14 -3.39 7.57
N THR A 43 -3.25 -3.93 7.07
CA THR A 43 -4.49 -3.19 6.80
C THR A 43 -5.69 -4.07 6.99
N TYR A 44 -6.80 -3.47 7.43
CA TYR A 44 -8.10 -4.12 7.41
C TYR A 44 -8.68 -4.23 5.99
N PHE A 45 -8.32 -3.30 5.11
CA PHE A 45 -8.77 -3.28 3.72
C PHE A 45 -7.82 -4.10 2.87
N LEU A 46 -8.25 -5.31 2.47
CA LEU A 46 -7.50 -6.06 1.46
C LEU A 46 -7.58 -5.37 0.10
N GLU A 47 -8.76 -4.87 -0.27
CA GLU A 47 -8.97 -4.10 -1.49
C GLU A 47 -9.22 -2.63 -1.19
N MET A 48 -8.70 -1.75 -2.06
CA MET A 48 -8.98 -0.33 -2.03
C MET A 48 -10.31 -0.05 -2.72
N ASN A 49 -11.41 -0.37 -2.04
CA ASN A 49 -12.75 -0.05 -2.54
C ASN A 49 -13.01 1.47 -2.48
N PRO A 50 -13.48 2.10 -3.59
CA PRO A 50 -13.74 3.53 -3.65
C PRO A 50 -14.64 3.99 -2.52
N LEU A 51 -14.21 5.02 -1.78
CA LEU A 51 -14.98 5.67 -0.72
C LEU A 51 -15.31 4.77 0.48
N SER A 52 -14.67 3.62 0.54
CA SER A 52 -14.64 2.74 1.71
C SER A 52 -13.25 2.82 2.34
N ALA A 53 -12.23 2.40 1.60
CA ALA A 53 -10.86 2.36 2.10
C ALA A 53 -10.25 3.76 2.22
N ASN A 54 -10.39 4.61 1.20
CA ASN A 54 -9.79 5.94 1.15
C ASN A 54 -10.67 7.07 1.69
N ARG A 55 -11.88 6.79 2.21
CA ARG A 55 -12.81 7.84 2.68
C ARG A 55 -12.21 8.72 3.78
N LEU A 56 -12.77 9.92 3.94
CA LEU A 56 -12.43 10.79 5.07
C LEU A 56 -12.64 10.05 6.40
N ASN A 57 -11.68 10.20 7.33
CA ASN A 57 -11.65 9.51 8.62
C ASN A 57 -11.64 7.98 8.53
N SER A 58 -11.19 7.42 7.40
CA SER A 58 -10.85 6.00 7.31
C SER A 58 -9.65 5.66 8.20
N ARG A 59 -9.57 4.39 8.61
CA ARG A 59 -8.40 3.82 9.28
C ARG A 59 -7.17 3.68 8.37
N LEU A 60 -7.30 3.93 7.06
CA LEU A 60 -6.23 3.72 6.07
C LEU A 60 -4.90 4.40 6.46
N ALA A 61 -4.92 5.65 6.93
CA ALA A 61 -3.71 6.33 7.35
C ALA A 61 -3.05 5.67 8.58
N ALA A 62 -3.87 5.20 9.53
CA ALA A 62 -3.39 4.48 10.71
C ALA A 62 -2.82 3.11 10.34
N ASP A 63 -3.50 2.36 9.47
CA ASP A 63 -3.07 1.05 8.97
C ASP A 63 -1.72 1.15 8.23
N VAL A 64 -1.60 2.10 7.30
CA VAL A 64 -0.32 2.42 6.63
C VAL A 64 0.73 2.80 7.67
N GLY A 65 0.40 3.66 8.64
CA GLY A 65 1.32 4.10 9.69
C GLY A 65 1.76 2.98 10.64
N SER A 66 0.96 1.93 10.82
CA SER A 66 1.29 0.75 11.62
C SER A 66 2.01 -0.36 10.85
N SER A 67 2.17 -0.21 9.53
CA SER A 67 2.87 -1.20 8.69
C SER A 67 4.39 -1.04 8.73
N ASP A 68 5.13 -2.13 8.55
CA ASP A 68 6.60 -2.13 8.51
C ASP A 68 7.11 -2.03 7.07
N TRP A 69 6.41 -2.71 6.17
CA TRP A 69 6.66 -2.72 4.73
C TRP A 69 5.46 -2.17 3.98
N LEU A 70 5.72 -1.36 2.95
CA LEU A 70 4.72 -1.00 1.96
C LEU A 70 5.16 -1.52 0.59
N LEU A 71 4.26 -2.17 -0.12
CA LEU A 71 4.39 -2.53 -1.52
C LEU A 71 3.32 -1.77 -2.29
N LEU A 72 3.74 -0.70 -2.97
CA LEU A 72 2.84 0.17 -3.70
C LEU A 72 3.00 -0.04 -5.21
N ASP A 73 1.88 -0.26 -5.91
CA ASP A 73 1.85 -0.46 -7.36
C ASP A 73 1.37 0.80 -8.10
N ARG A 74 2.09 1.16 -9.16
CA ARG A 74 1.74 2.26 -10.08
C ARG A 74 1.46 1.79 -11.51
N ALA A 75 1.31 0.48 -11.74
CA ALA A 75 1.10 -0.07 -13.09
C ALA A 75 -0.09 0.55 -13.80
N ILE A 76 -1.13 0.94 -13.03
CA ILE A 76 -2.36 1.52 -13.57
C ILE A 76 -2.63 2.94 -13.09
N ASP A 77 -1.61 3.69 -12.65
CA ASP A 77 -1.77 5.09 -12.24
C ASP A 77 -2.37 5.96 -13.37
N SER A 78 -2.05 5.64 -14.62
CA SER A 78 -2.57 6.34 -15.81
C SER A 78 -3.98 5.87 -16.22
N CYS A 79 -4.50 4.80 -15.64
CA CYS A 79 -5.84 4.32 -15.96
C CYS A 79 -6.88 5.34 -15.48
N ARG A 80 -7.82 5.68 -16.36
CA ARG A 80 -8.93 6.60 -16.08
C ARG A 80 -10.25 5.88 -16.27
N GLU A 81 -10.64 5.12 -15.25
CA GLU A 81 -11.94 4.46 -15.23
C GLU A 81 -13.06 5.48 -15.06
N GLN A 82 -14.17 5.33 -15.77
CA GLN A 82 -15.34 6.21 -15.65
C GLN A 82 -16.18 5.90 -14.40
N ASN A 83 -15.52 5.61 -13.26
CA ASN A 83 -16.15 5.34 -11.98
C ASN A 83 -15.51 6.23 -10.89
N ARG A 84 -15.96 6.07 -9.64
CA ARG A 84 -15.55 6.91 -8.52
C ARG A 84 -14.13 6.63 -8.00
N SER A 85 -13.39 5.68 -8.59
CA SER A 85 -11.99 5.38 -8.24
C SER A 85 -11.01 6.50 -8.58
N LEU A 86 -11.42 7.43 -9.47
CA LEU A 86 -10.67 8.64 -9.80
C LEU A 86 -10.83 9.78 -8.79
N GLU A 87 -11.84 9.72 -7.93
CA GLU A 87 -12.09 10.77 -6.93
C GLU A 87 -10.97 10.77 -5.89
N PHE A 88 -10.18 11.84 -5.86
CA PHE A 88 -9.20 12.02 -4.80
C PHE A 88 -9.91 12.20 -3.45
N GLN A 89 -9.52 11.36 -2.50
CA GLN A 89 -9.88 11.53 -1.10
C GLN A 89 -8.69 12.08 -0.31
N SER A 90 -8.68 11.87 1.01
CA SER A 90 -7.67 12.44 1.90
C SER A 90 -6.24 12.07 1.48
N ASP A 91 -5.34 13.06 1.48
CA ASP A 91 -3.90 12.86 1.25
C ASP A 91 -3.16 12.36 2.51
N THR A 92 -3.83 12.25 3.66
CA THR A 92 -3.21 11.82 4.92
C THR A 92 -2.41 10.50 4.80
N PRO A 93 -2.89 9.44 4.13
CA PRO A 93 -2.10 8.22 3.97
C PRO A 93 -0.81 8.45 3.18
N ASN A 94 -0.84 9.26 2.12
CA ASN A 94 0.36 9.59 1.35
C ASN A 94 1.35 10.45 2.16
N GLN A 95 0.86 11.33 3.03
CA GLN A 95 1.70 12.09 3.98
C GLN A 95 2.43 11.13 4.91
N VAL A 96 1.71 10.17 5.50
CA VAL A 96 2.30 9.12 6.35
C VAL A 96 3.38 8.34 5.59
N VAL A 97 3.16 7.97 4.33
CA VAL A 97 4.20 7.32 3.50
C VAL A 97 5.46 8.20 3.41
N ARG A 98 5.31 9.47 3.03
CA ARG A 98 6.45 10.40 2.86
C ARG A 98 7.22 10.63 4.16
N GLU A 99 6.49 10.77 5.27
CA GLU A 99 7.06 11.11 6.58
C GLU A 99 7.72 9.90 7.23
N ASN A 100 7.09 8.73 7.19
CA ASN A 100 7.49 7.59 8.01
C ASN A 100 8.22 6.48 7.25
N PHE A 101 8.22 6.52 5.91
CA PHE A 101 8.78 5.43 5.12
C PHE A 101 9.86 5.91 4.15
N ARG A 102 10.82 5.02 3.89
CA ARG A 102 11.88 5.23 2.91
C ARG A 102 11.72 4.23 1.78
N LEU A 103 11.77 4.71 0.54
CA LEU A 103 11.86 3.85 -0.64
C LEU A 103 13.19 3.09 -0.59
N VAL A 104 13.14 1.76 -0.53
CA VAL A 104 14.33 0.91 -0.44
C VAL A 104 14.58 0.12 -1.72
N LYS A 105 13.53 -0.13 -2.52
CA LYS A 105 13.68 -0.83 -3.79
C LYS A 105 12.54 -0.48 -4.75
N GLN A 106 12.85 -0.58 -6.04
CA GLN A 106 11.88 -0.46 -7.12
C GLN A 106 12.04 -1.66 -8.06
N PHE A 107 10.92 -2.26 -8.47
CA PHE A 107 10.87 -3.36 -9.43
C PHE A 107 9.79 -3.05 -10.47
N GLY A 108 10.17 -2.46 -11.61
CA GLY A 108 9.20 -2.03 -12.62
C GLY A 108 8.19 -1.04 -12.04
N PRO A 109 6.87 -1.36 -12.04
CA PRO A 109 5.85 -0.50 -11.45
C PRO A 109 5.80 -0.61 -9.92
N TYR A 110 6.39 -1.63 -9.30
CA TYR A 110 6.29 -1.82 -7.86
C TYR A 110 7.34 -1.00 -7.09
N LEU A 111 6.89 -0.29 -6.07
CA LEU A 111 7.68 0.48 -5.13
C LEU A 111 7.65 -0.23 -3.76
N ILE A 112 8.83 -0.54 -3.22
CA ILE A 112 8.95 -1.12 -1.88
C ILE A 112 9.50 -0.08 -0.93
N PHE A 113 8.72 0.22 0.10
CA PHE A 113 9.11 1.07 1.19
C PHE A 113 9.29 0.28 2.47
N HIS A 114 10.21 0.76 3.32
CA HIS A 114 10.39 0.27 4.68
C HIS A 114 10.25 1.43 5.66
N ARG A 115 9.69 1.16 6.83
CA ARG A 115 9.58 2.13 7.92
C ARG A 115 10.95 2.71 8.26
N LYS A 116 11.01 4.03 8.51
CA LYS A 116 12.18 4.72 9.05
C LYS A 116 12.33 4.33 10.53
N ILE A 117 13.57 4.10 10.94
CA ILE A 117 13.95 3.90 12.36
C ILE A 117 14.18 5.27 12.98
#